data_AF-A0A091WLD8-F1
#
_entry.id   AF-A0A091WLD8-F1
#
_cell.length_a   1.000
_cell.length_b   1.000
_cell.length_c   1.000
_cell.angle_alpha   90.00
_cell.angle_beta   90.00
_cell.angle_gamma   90.00
#
_symmetry.space_group_name_H-M   'P 1'
#
loop_
_entity.id
_entity.type
_entity.pdbx_description
1 polymer ?
#
loop_
_entity_poly.entity_id
_entity_poly.type
_entity_poly.pdbx_seq_one_letter_code
_entity_poly.pdbx_strand_id
1 'polypeptide(L)' 'MTYFVLFLGGCLVLGSLGVASNPSPYYGIVGLVLASVAGCGWLLNLGVSFVSLVLFMVYLGGMLVVFVY' A
#
# COMPACT_ATOMS: atom_id res chain seq x y z
N MET A 1 9.55 16.55 -8.97
CA MET A 1 8.47 15.55 -9.16
C MET A 1 9.00 14.12 -9.26
N THR A 2 10.04 13.86 -10.04
CA THR A 2 10.66 12.51 -10.17
C THR A 2 11.15 11.91 -8.86
N TYR A 3 11.82 12.68 -7.99
CA TYR A 3 12.28 12.21 -6.68
C TYR A 3 11.13 11.79 -5.74
N PHE A 4 9.99 12.46 -5.81
CA PHE A 4 8.81 12.14 -5.00
C PHE A 4 8.22 10.78 -5.41
N VAL A 5 8.11 10.55 -6.72
CA VAL A 5 7.65 9.27 -7.28
C VAL A 5 8.62 8.13 -6.94
N LEU A 6 9.94 8.36 -7.02
CA LEU A 6 10.95 7.38 -6.62
C LEU A 6 10.87 7.04 -5.12
N PHE A 7 10.65 8.05 -4.27
CA PHE A 7 10.47 7.83 -2.84
C PHE A 7 9.22 6.98 -2.55
N LEU A 8 8.09 7.29 -3.18
CA LEU A 8 6.86 6.50 -3.11
C LEU A 8 7.06 5.06 -3.61
N GLY A 9 7.80 4.88 -4.71
CA GLY A 9 8.17 3.56 -5.21
C GLY A 9 9.03 2.77 -4.22
N GLY A 10 10.00 3.43 -3.57
CA GLY A 10 10.79 2.84 -2.49
C GLY A 10 9.93 2.38 -1.30
N CYS A 11 8.99 3.22 -0.85
CA CYS A 11 8.03 2.86 0.19
C CYS A 11 7.15 1.66 -0.20
N LEU A 12 6.74 1.57 -1.47
CA LEU A 12 5.94 0.46 -1.98
C LEU A 12 6.71 -0.87 -1.94
N VAL A 13 8.00 -0.86 -2.32
CA VAL A 13 8.88 -2.04 -2.26
C VAL A 13 9.15 -2.45 -0.81
N LEU A 14 9.41 -1.49 0.08
CA LEU A 14 9.62 -1.78 1.51
C LEU A 14 8.34 -2.33 2.17
N GLY A 15 7.17 -1.77 1.84
CA GLY A 15 5.88 -2.25 2.32
C GLY A 15 5.58 -3.67 1.86
N SER A 16 5.82 -3.98 0.58
CA SER A 16 5.60 -5.34 0.04
C SER A 16 6.61 -6.36 0.58
N LEU A 17 7.87 -5.97 0.79
CA LEU A 17 8.86 -6.79 1.50
C LEU A 17 8.45 -7.05 2.95
N GLY A 18 7.87 -6.05 3.63
CA GLY A 18 7.31 -6.18 4.97
C GLY A 18 6.16 -7.20 5.03
N VAL A 19 5.28 -7.22 4.03
CA VAL A 19 4.22 -8.23 3.89
C VAL A 19 4.84 -9.62 3.61
N ALA A 20 5.80 -9.71 2.68
CA ALA A 20 6.38 -10.97 2.24
C ALA A 20 7.32 -11.64 3.26
N SER A 21 7.88 -10.87 4.20
CA SER A 21 8.80 -11.38 5.23
C SER A 21 8.10 -12.15 6.35
N ASN A 22 6.76 -12.13 6.40
CA ASN A 22 5.92 -12.95 7.27
C ASN A 22 6.36 -13.06 8.76
N PRO A 23 6.77 -11.99 9.47
CA PRO A 23 7.18 -12.11 10.87
C PRO A 23 5.99 -12.42 11.80
N SER A 24 4.83 -11.80 11.57
CA SER A 24 3.52 -12.15 12.15
C SER A 24 2.39 -11.42 11.42
N PRO A 25 1.12 -11.88 11.52
CA PRO A 25 -0.02 -11.27 10.81
C PRO A 25 -0.19 -9.78 11.12
N TYR A 26 0.05 -9.37 12.36
CA TYR A 26 -0.06 -7.97 12.80
C TYR A 26 0.95 -7.04 12.11
N TYR A 27 2.19 -7.49 11.91
CA TYR A 27 3.20 -6.71 11.19
C TYR A 27 2.96 -6.70 9.68
N GLY A 28 2.36 -7.76 9.13
CA GLY A 28 1.92 -7.83 7.73
C GLY A 28 0.94 -6.71 7.40
N ILE A 29 -0.04 -6.45 8.28
CA ILE A 29 -1.01 -5.36 8.13
C ILE A 29 -0.31 -4.00 8.00
N VAL A 30 0.68 -3.73 8.85
CA VAL A 30 1.42 -2.45 8.82
C VAL A 30 2.15 -2.27 7.49
N GLY A 31 2.78 -3.33 6.97
CA GLY A 31 3.38 -3.32 5.64
C GLY A 31 2.37 -3.09 4.51
N LEU A 32 1.18 -3.67 4.65
CA LEU A 32 0.08 -3.58 3.69
C LEU A 32 -0.53 -2.17 3.63
N VAL A 33 -0.68 -1.52 4.79
CA VAL A 33 -1.11 -0.11 4.87
C VAL A 33 -0.06 0.81 4.25
N LEU A 34 1.22 0.60 4.55
CA LEU A 34 2.31 1.38 3.95
C LEU A 34 2.36 1.23 2.43
N ALA A 35 2.24 0.00 1.91
CA ALA A 35 2.25 -0.27 0.48
C ALA A 35 1.05 0.34 -0.24
N SER A 36 -0.15 0.26 0.35
CA SER A 36 -1.38 0.81 -0.24
C SER A 36 -1.39 2.34 -0.25
N VAL A 37 -0.93 3.01 0.81
CA VAL A 37 -0.79 4.48 0.83
C VAL A 37 0.23 4.95 -0.21
N ALA A 38 1.38 4.27 -0.31
CA ALA A 38 2.40 4.58 -1.31
C ALA A 38 1.89 4.38 -2.75
N GLY A 39 1.16 3.29 -3.00
CA GLY A 39 0.52 3.01 -4.30
C GLY A 39 -0.54 4.05 -4.67
N CYS A 40 -1.36 4.46 -3.71
CA CYS A 40 -2.35 5.53 -3.92
C CYS A 40 -1.68 6.87 -4.23
N GLY A 41 -0.64 7.23 -3.49
CA GLY A 41 0.15 8.44 -3.77
C GLY A 41 0.74 8.43 -5.18
N TRP A 42 1.16 7.28 -5.69
CA TRP A 42 1.66 7.15 -7.06
C TRP A 42 0.55 7.33 -8.11
N LEU A 43 -0.61 6.70 -7.93
CA LEU A 43 -1.77 6.82 -8.82
C LEU A 43 -2.35 8.24 -8.85
N LEU A 44 -2.32 8.94 -7.71
CA LEU A 44 -2.72 10.35 -7.61
C LEU A 44 -1.79 11.26 -8.41
N ASN A 45 -0.48 10.98 -8.46
CA ASN A 45 0.46 11.73 -9.30
C ASN A 45 0.19 11.52 -10.80
N LEU A 46 -0.40 10.39 -11.20
CA LEU A 46 -0.80 10.11 -12.58
C LEU A 46 -2.18 10.72 -12.93
N GLY A 47 -2.86 11.37 -11.98
CA GLY A 47 -4.19 11.96 -12.16
C GLY A 47 -5.34 10.94 -12.07
N VAL A 48 -5.07 9.69 -11.71
CA VAL A 48 -6.07 8.62 -11.64
C VAL A 48 -6.62 8.48 -10.22
N SER A 49 -7.28 9.53 -9.75
CA SER A 49 -7.77 9.64 -8.36
C SER A 49 -8.87 8.62 -8.03
N PHE A 50 -9.82 8.38 -8.94
CA PHE A 50 -10.90 7.42 -8.71
C PHE A 50 -10.38 5.99 -8.48
N VAL A 51 -9.44 5.53 -9.31
CA VAL A 51 -8.86 4.18 -9.18
C VAL A 51 -8.04 4.05 -7.90
N SER A 52 -7.36 5.12 -7.45
CA SER A 52 -6.64 5.12 -6.17
C SER A 52 -7.58 4.89 -4.97
N LEU A 53 -8.77 5.51 -4.97
CA LEU A 53 -9.75 5.35 -3.91
C LEU A 53 -10.37 3.95 -3.89
N VAL A 54 -10.62 3.37 -5.06
CA VAL A 54 -11.11 1.99 -5.18
C VAL A 54 -10.06 1.00 -4.68
N LEU A 55 -8.78 1.17 -5.05
CA LEU A 55 -7.69 0.37 -4.52
C LEU A 55 -7.61 0.49 -3.00
N PHE A 56 -7.68 1.71 -2.45
CA PHE A 56 -7.64 1.93 -1.01
C PHE A 56 -8.81 1.23 -0.30
N MET A 57 -10.04 1.43 -0.75
CA MET A 57 -11.21 0.84 -0.09
C MET A 57 -11.27 -0.68 -0.21
N VAL A 58 -11.04 -1.24 -1.40
CA VAL A 58 -11.21 -2.67 -1.64
C VAL A 58 -10.01 -3.46 -1.13
N TYR A 59 -8.79 -3.01 -1.41
CA TYR A 59 -7.58 -3.74 -1.05
C TYR A 59 -7.29 -3.61 0.44
N LEU A 60 -7.35 -2.39 0.98
CA LEU A 60 -7.08 -2.14 2.39
C LEU A 60 -8.25 -2.65 3.24
N GLY A 61 -9.49 -2.33 2.87
CA GLY A 61 -10.68 -2.82 3.59
C GLY A 61 -10.83 -4.35 3.53
N GLY A 62 -10.65 -4.96 2.36
CA GLY A 62 -10.78 -6.41 2.19
C GLY A 62 -9.67 -7.19 2.90
N MET A 63 -8.42 -6.77 2.78
CA MET A 63 -7.31 -7.48 3.42
C MET A 63 -7.31 -7.31 4.93
N LEU A 64 -7.66 -6.13 5.46
CA LEU A 64 -7.76 -5.94 6.91
C LEU A 64 -8.76 -6.92 7.56
N VAL A 65 -9.90 -7.20 6.91
CA VAL A 65 -10.88 -8.16 7.43
C VAL A 65 -10.30 -9.58 7.49
N VAL A 66 -9.56 -10.00 6.45
CA VAL A 66 -8.91 -11.33 6.41
C VAL A 66 -7.81 -11.45 7.47
N PHE A 67 -7.12 -10.36 7.81
CA PHE A 67 -6.08 -10.40 8.85
C PHE A 67 -6.62 -10.35 10.28
N VAL A 68 -7.82 -9.80 10.49
CA VAL A 68 -8.48 -9.74 11.81
C VAL A 68 -9.23 -11.04 12.13
N TYR A 69 -9.68 -11.76 11.10
CA TYR A 69 -10.42 -13.02 11.21
C TYR A 69 -9.49 -14.24 11.24
#